data_AF-A0A258N3T9-F1
#
_entry.id   AF-A0A258N3T9-F1
#
_cell.length_a   1.000
_cell.length_b   1.000
_cell.length_c   1.000
_cell.angle_alpha   90.00
_cell.angle_beta   90.00
_cell.angle_gamma   90.00
#
_symmetry.space_group_name_H-M   'P 1'
#
loop_
_entity.id
_entity.type
_entity.pdbx_description
1 polymer ?
#
loop_
_entity_poly.entity_id
_entity_poly.type
_entity_poly.pdbx_seq_one_letter_code
_entity_poly.pdbx_strand_id
1 'polypeptide(L)'
;PSLYLLLIISSVLVPGFWVLLGILLLFSWVSLVSLVRAEFLRARNFEYVQAARALGVNNFTIMVRHLLPNAMVATLTFLPFILSSSVMTLTALDFLGFGLPPGSPSLGELLSQGKSNVQAPWLGLAGFFTVGLMLSLLIFIGEAVRDAFDPRKTFG
;
A
#
# COMPACT_ATOMS: atom_id res chain seq x y z
N PRO A 1 -2.12 12.81 5.80
CA PRO A 1 -2.86 12.68 7.07
C PRO A 1 -4.04 11.70 6.97
N SER A 2 -3.76 10.41 6.72
CA SER A 2 -4.76 9.33 6.65
C SER A 2 -5.17 8.81 8.04
N LEU A 3 -4.22 8.74 8.98
CA LEU A 3 -4.46 8.29 10.36
C LEU A 3 -5.54 9.12 11.08
N TYR A 4 -5.46 10.45 11.03
CA TYR A 4 -6.46 11.32 11.65
C TYR A 4 -7.87 11.13 11.06
N LEU A 5 -7.96 10.93 9.75
CA LEU A 5 -9.21 10.68 9.05
C LEU A 5 -9.83 9.35 9.51
N LEU A 6 -9.02 8.30 9.61
CA LEU A 6 -9.43 6.99 10.12
C LEU A 6 -9.84 7.05 11.60
N LEU A 7 -9.12 7.82 12.43
CA LEU A 7 -9.48 8.05 13.84
C LEU A 7 -10.84 8.73 13.98
N ILE A 8 -11.10 9.80 13.22
CA ILE A 8 -12.36 10.53 13.26
C ILE A 8 -13.53 9.66 12.80
N ILE A 9 -13.34 8.86 11.74
CA ILE A 9 -14.42 8.00 11.24
C ILE A 9 -14.69 6.86 12.22
N SER A 10 -13.64 6.28 12.81
CA SER A 10 -13.74 5.21 13.79
C SER A 10 -14.39 5.66 15.11
N SER A 11 -14.22 6.91 15.52
CA SER A 11 -14.85 7.42 16.74
C SER A 11 -16.37 7.61 16.62
N VAL A 12 -16.90 7.67 15.39
CA VAL A 12 -18.34 7.89 15.11
C VAL A 12 -19.06 6.59 14.74
N LEU A 13 -18.35 5.61 14.17
CA LEU A 13 -18.88 4.34 13.68
C LEU A 13 -18.15 3.18 14.33
N VAL A 14 -18.87 2.17 14.84
CA VAL A 14 -18.22 0.91 15.27
C VAL A 14 -17.53 0.29 14.06
N PRO A 15 -16.18 0.24 14.00
CA PRO A 15 -15.50 -0.08 12.77
C PRO A 15 -15.52 -1.59 12.54
N GLY A 16 -16.14 -2.01 11.44
CA GLY A 16 -15.91 -3.36 10.90
C GLY A 16 -14.61 -3.39 10.09
N PHE A 17 -14.00 -4.57 9.97
CA PHE A 17 -12.80 -4.78 9.13
C PHE A 17 -12.95 -4.19 7.72
N TRP A 18 -14.08 -4.48 7.07
CA TRP A 18 -14.37 -4.02 5.71
C TRP A 18 -14.51 -2.50 5.60
N VAL A 19 -15.01 -1.84 6.64
CA VAL A 19 -15.16 -0.37 6.66
C VAL A 19 -13.79 0.28 6.74
N LEU A 20 -12.95 -0.18 7.69
CA LEU A 20 -11.59 0.32 7.85
C LEU A 20 -10.75 0.09 6.59
N LEU A 21 -10.83 -1.11 6.01
CA LEU A 21 -10.15 -1.46 4.77
C LEU A 21 -10.62 -0.56 3.61
N GLY A 22 -11.94 -0.40 3.44
CA GLY A 22 -12.51 0.41 2.37
C GLY A 22 -12.06 1.86 2.44
N ILE A 23 -12.13 2.48 3.62
CA ILE A 23 -11.67 3.87 3.83
C ILE A 23 -10.18 3.97 3.53
N LEU A 24 -9.38 3.06 4.06
CA LEU A 24 -7.94 3.06 3.82
C LEU A 24 -7.63 3.00 2.32
N LEU A 25 -8.26 2.07 1.58
CA LEU A 25 -8.07 1.94 0.12
C LEU A 25 -8.51 3.19 -0.64
N LEU A 26 -9.61 3.83 -0.22
CA LEU A 26 -10.11 5.07 -0.81
C LEU A 26 -9.16 6.26 -0.66
N PHE A 27 -8.22 6.23 0.28
CA PHE A 27 -7.22 7.31 0.44
C PHE A 27 -5.82 6.90 0.02
N SER A 28 -5.46 5.62 0.08
CA SER A 28 -4.12 5.14 -0.30
C SER A 28 -3.78 5.43 -1.75
N TRP A 29 -4.73 5.32 -2.68
CA TRP A 29 -4.49 5.58 -4.11
C TRP A 29 -4.10 7.04 -4.41
N VAL A 30 -4.46 8.00 -3.57
CA VAL A 30 -4.15 9.43 -3.78
C VAL A 30 -2.64 9.66 -3.84
N SER A 31 -1.87 8.88 -3.07
CA SER A 31 -0.39 8.92 -3.10
C SER A 31 0.19 8.48 -4.45
N LEU A 32 -0.50 7.59 -5.17
CA LEU A 32 -0.06 7.10 -6.48
C LEU A 32 -0.32 8.13 -7.59
N VAL A 33 -1.28 9.03 -7.42
CA VAL A 33 -1.64 10.03 -8.44
C VAL A 33 -0.47 10.95 -8.78
N SER A 34 0.25 11.44 -7.77
CA SER A 34 1.40 12.33 -7.98
C SER A 34 2.54 11.60 -8.70
N LEU A 35 2.77 10.34 -8.36
CA LEU A 35 3.76 9.47 -9.00
C LEU A 35 3.42 9.22 -10.47
N VAL A 36 2.21 8.73 -10.74
CA VAL A 36 1.75 8.45 -12.11
C VAL A 36 1.82 9.72 -12.95
N ARG A 37 1.40 10.87 -12.39
CA ARG A 37 1.50 12.16 -13.08
C ARG A 37 2.94 12.52 -13.41
N ALA A 38 3.89 12.32 -12.49
CA ALA A 38 5.30 12.59 -12.74
C ALA A 38 5.87 11.71 -13.86
N GLU A 39 5.55 10.41 -13.85
CA GLU A 39 5.97 9.49 -14.90
C GLU A 39 5.34 9.83 -16.25
N PHE A 40 4.07 10.25 -16.30
CA PHE A 40 3.44 10.72 -17.53
C PHE A 40 4.13 11.97 -18.11
N LEU A 41 4.45 12.94 -17.25
CA LEU A 41 5.14 14.17 -17.69
C LEU A 41 6.54 13.87 -18.22
N ARG A 42 7.26 12.96 -17.56
CA ARG A 42 8.57 12.46 -18.00
C ARG A 42 8.46 11.70 -19.32
N ALA A 43 7.56 10.72 -19.38
CA ALA A 43 7.43 9.82 -20.53
C ALA A 43 6.96 10.51 -21.80
N ARG A 44 6.17 11.58 -21.68
CA ARG A 44 5.75 12.42 -22.82
C ARG A 44 6.94 13.01 -23.60
N ASN A 45 8.08 13.22 -22.95
CA ASN A 45 9.27 13.79 -23.58
C ASN A 45 10.17 12.73 -24.24
N PHE A 46 9.85 11.44 -24.16
CA PHE A 46 10.65 10.40 -24.79
C PHE A 46 10.58 10.43 -26.32
N GLU A 47 11.69 10.12 -26.98
CA GLU A 47 11.83 10.14 -28.43
C GLU A 47 10.82 9.26 -29.14
N TYR A 48 10.54 8.06 -28.61
CA TYR A 48 9.55 7.14 -29.19
C TYR A 48 8.11 7.69 -29.13
N VAL A 49 7.79 8.49 -28.10
CA VAL A 49 6.48 9.16 -27.98
C VAL A 49 6.37 10.31 -28.96
N GLN A 50 7.45 11.08 -29.13
CA GLN A 50 7.52 12.16 -30.10
C GLN A 50 7.43 11.63 -31.54
N ALA A 51 8.14 10.54 -31.85
CA ALA A 51 8.08 9.87 -33.15
C ALA A 51 6.67 9.31 -33.43
N ALA A 52 6.04 8.63 -32.47
CA ALA A 52 4.67 8.14 -32.63
C ALA A 52 3.66 9.28 -32.90
N ARG A 53 3.84 10.42 -32.23
CA ARG A 53 3.03 11.62 -32.47
C ARG A 53 3.29 12.20 -33.87
N ALA A 54 4.54 12.25 -34.33
CA ALA A 54 4.90 12.71 -35.67
C ALA A 54 4.31 11.81 -36.78
N LEU A 55 4.15 10.51 -36.50
CA LEU A 55 3.50 9.54 -37.38
C LEU A 55 1.96 9.61 -37.34
N GLY A 56 1.37 10.56 -36.60
CA GLY A 56 -0.09 10.75 -36.55
C GLY A 56 -0.84 9.77 -35.64
N VAL A 57 -0.16 9.04 -34.76
CA VAL A 57 -0.82 8.12 -33.82
C VAL A 57 -1.68 8.91 -32.83
N ASN A 58 -2.91 8.44 -32.61
CA ASN A 58 -3.84 9.07 -31.67
C ASN A 58 -3.27 9.11 -30.24
N ASN A 59 -3.50 10.23 -29.52
CA ASN A 59 -3.10 10.43 -28.14
C ASN A 59 -3.62 9.31 -27.22
N PHE A 60 -4.84 8.81 -27.43
CA PHE A 60 -5.39 7.72 -26.60
C PHE A 60 -4.57 6.44 -26.73
N THR A 61 -4.20 6.06 -27.97
CA THR A 61 -3.33 4.91 -28.24
C THR A 61 -1.96 5.09 -27.59
N ILE A 62 -1.38 6.29 -27.70
CA ILE A 62 -0.11 6.63 -27.06
C ILE A 62 -0.21 6.49 -25.53
N MET A 63 -1.29 7.01 -24.94
CA MET A 63 -1.52 6.95 -23.50
C MET A 63 -1.65 5.51 -23.00
N VAL A 64 -2.50 4.69 -23.64
CA VAL A 64 -2.81 3.35 -23.14
C VAL A 64 -1.72 2.33 -23.47
N ARG A 65 -1.08 2.44 -24.64
CA ARG A 65 -0.11 1.44 -25.11
C ARG A 65 1.33 1.77 -24.75
N HIS A 66 1.65 3.04 -24.53
CA HIS A 66 3.03 3.48 -24.30
C HIS A 66 3.23 4.12 -22.92
N LEU A 67 2.42 5.13 -22.55
CA LEU A 67 2.64 5.86 -21.29
C LEU A 67 2.14 5.12 -20.05
N LEU A 68 0.91 4.57 -20.09
CA LEU A 68 0.32 3.84 -18.96
C LEU A 68 1.18 2.65 -18.53
N PRO A 69 1.60 1.73 -19.43
CA PRO A 69 2.43 0.59 -19.03
C PRO A 69 3.75 1.04 -18.41
N ASN A 70 4.37 2.10 -18.93
CA ASN A 70 5.61 2.65 -18.40
C ASN A 70 5.43 3.21 -16.98
N ALA A 71 4.38 4.00 -16.75
CA ALA A 71 4.06 4.56 -15.43
C ALA A 71 3.63 3.48 -14.41
N MET A 72 3.03 2.38 -14.88
CA MET A 72 2.65 1.25 -14.02
C MET A 72 3.86 0.54 -13.42
N VAL A 73 5.00 0.46 -14.12
CA VAL A 73 6.24 -0.14 -13.56
C VAL A 73 6.72 0.63 -12.33
N ALA A 74 6.70 1.96 -12.39
CA ALA A 74 7.02 2.80 -11.24
C ALA A 74 5.99 2.62 -10.12
N THR A 75 4.70 2.51 -10.45
CA THR A 75 3.63 2.29 -9.46
C THR A 75 3.78 0.95 -8.73
N LEU A 76 4.08 -0.13 -9.49
CA LEU A 76 4.34 -1.47 -8.97
C LEU A 76 5.53 -1.53 -8.01
N THR A 77 6.49 -0.61 -8.19
CA THR A 77 7.64 -0.48 -7.29
C THR A 77 7.26 -0.04 -5.88
N PHE A 78 6.26 0.83 -5.75
CA PHE A 78 5.83 1.36 -4.44
C PHE A 78 4.72 0.54 -3.79
N LEU A 79 4.05 -0.32 -4.54
CA LEU A 79 2.95 -1.16 -4.07
C LEU A 79 3.27 -1.95 -2.79
N PRO A 80 4.44 -2.61 -2.65
CA PRO A 80 4.79 -3.36 -1.43
C PRO A 80 4.83 -2.47 -0.20
N PHE A 81 5.39 -1.27 -0.34
CA PHE A 81 5.52 -0.29 0.75
C PHE A 81 4.16 0.31 1.13
N ILE A 82 3.30 0.57 0.15
CA ILE A 82 1.94 1.06 0.40
C ILE A 82 1.13 0.00 1.16
N LEU A 83 1.22 -1.26 0.78
CA LEU A 83 0.54 -2.35 1.48
C LEU A 83 1.05 -2.51 2.92
N SER A 84 2.38 -2.52 3.13
CA SER A 84 2.95 -2.63 4.48
C SER A 84 2.61 -1.45 5.38
N SER A 85 2.68 -0.22 4.86
CA SER A 85 2.26 0.98 5.60
C SER A 85 0.76 0.98 5.92
N SER A 86 -0.06 0.40 5.05
CA SER A 86 -1.50 0.23 5.27
C SER A 86 -1.78 -0.73 6.42
N VAL A 87 -1.12 -1.90 6.45
CA VAL A 87 -1.22 -2.86 7.56
C VAL A 87 -0.77 -2.22 8.86
N MET A 88 0.38 -1.53 8.85
CA MET A 88 0.88 -0.82 10.03
C MET A 88 -0.09 0.26 10.53
N THR A 89 -0.77 0.96 9.63
CA THR A 89 -1.79 1.96 9.98
C THR A 89 -3.01 1.31 10.66
N LEU A 90 -3.50 0.19 10.15
CA LEU A 90 -4.61 -0.55 10.77
C LEU A 90 -4.23 -1.11 12.13
N THR A 91 -3.04 -1.71 12.25
CA THR A 91 -2.49 -2.19 13.51
C THR A 91 -2.37 -1.07 14.55
N ALA A 92 -1.93 0.13 14.14
CA ALA A 92 -1.82 1.27 15.04
C ALA A 92 -3.19 1.76 15.52
N LEU A 93 -4.18 1.86 14.62
CA LEU A 93 -5.55 2.24 15.00
C LEU A 93 -6.15 1.25 16.01
N ASP A 94 -5.93 -0.03 15.76
CA ASP A 94 -6.39 -1.12 16.59
C ASP A 94 -5.71 -1.13 17.96
N PHE A 95 -4.40 -0.92 18.01
CA PHE A 95 -3.67 -0.73 19.27
C PHE A 95 -4.15 0.49 20.07
N LEU A 96 -4.62 1.55 19.38
CA LEU A 96 -5.19 2.75 20.02
C LEU A 96 -6.65 2.57 20.46
N GLY A 97 -7.28 1.42 20.18
CA GLY A 97 -8.69 1.15 20.51
C GLY A 97 -9.70 1.72 19.52
N PHE A 98 -9.23 2.21 18.37
CA PHE A 98 -10.05 2.72 17.26
C PHE A 98 -10.09 1.73 16.07
N GLY A 99 -9.67 0.49 16.28
CA GLY A 99 -9.68 -0.55 15.26
C GLY A 99 -10.90 -1.44 15.37
N LEU A 100 -10.66 -2.74 15.45
CA LEU A 100 -11.72 -3.74 15.49
C LEU A 100 -12.35 -3.82 16.89
N PRO A 101 -13.57 -4.38 17.02
CA PRO A 101 -14.19 -4.57 18.33
C PRO A 101 -13.30 -5.38 19.28
N PRO A 102 -13.34 -5.09 20.60
CA PRO A 102 -12.60 -5.84 21.61
C PRO A 102 -12.89 -7.34 21.53
N GLY A 103 -11.85 -8.17 21.65
CA GLY A 103 -11.96 -9.63 21.52
C GLY A 103 -11.84 -10.16 20.09
N SER A 104 -11.70 -9.29 19.08
CA SER A 104 -11.34 -9.71 17.73
C SER A 104 -9.85 -10.09 17.63
N PRO A 105 -9.48 -11.13 16.86
CA PRO A 105 -8.08 -11.49 16.67
C PRO A 105 -7.40 -10.53 15.70
N SER A 106 -6.74 -9.51 16.23
CA SER A 106 -6.10 -8.45 15.46
C SER A 106 -4.66 -8.18 15.91
N LEU A 107 -3.85 -7.62 15.01
CA LEU A 107 -2.43 -7.37 15.27
C LEU A 107 -2.22 -6.28 16.35
N GLY A 108 -3.09 -5.28 16.40
CA GLY A 108 -3.01 -4.20 17.38
C GLY A 108 -3.39 -4.70 18.78
N GLU A 109 -4.43 -5.52 18.88
CA GLU A 109 -4.81 -6.20 20.11
C GLU A 109 -3.71 -7.12 20.63
N LEU A 110 -3.02 -7.86 19.75
CA LEU A 110 -1.85 -8.67 20.12
C LEU A 110 -0.76 -7.85 20.80
N LEU A 111 -0.47 -6.65 20.27
CA LEU A 111 0.49 -5.71 20.86
C LEU A 111 -0.04 -5.10 22.16
N SER A 112 -1.34 -4.81 22.23
CA SER A 112 -2.01 -4.30 23.42
C SER A 112 -1.87 -5.27 24.60
N GLN A 113 -2.10 -6.57 24.35
CA GLN A 113 -1.95 -7.65 25.33
C GLN A 113 -0.52 -7.79 25.84
N GLY A 114 0.49 -7.66 24.95
CA GLY A 114 1.89 -7.62 25.35
C GLY A 114 2.22 -6.43 26.25
N LYS A 115 1.63 -5.27 25.97
CA LYS A 115 1.81 -4.04 26.76
C LYS A 115 1.06 -4.07 28.11
N SER A 116 -0.12 -4.69 28.17
CA SER A 116 -0.90 -4.81 29.42
C SER A 116 -0.36 -5.88 30.36
N ASN A 117 0.33 -6.90 29.84
CA ASN A 117 0.83 -8.02 30.61
C ASN A 117 2.37 -8.02 30.65
N VAL A 118 2.95 -6.97 31.25
CA VAL A 118 4.41 -6.80 31.37
C VAL A 118 5.06 -7.95 32.15
N GLN A 119 4.30 -8.58 33.05
CA GLN A 119 4.69 -9.80 33.77
C GLN A 119 4.85 -11.04 32.88
N ALA A 120 4.34 -11.01 31.65
CA ALA A 120 4.35 -12.09 30.68
C ALA A 120 5.13 -11.67 29.41
N PRO A 121 6.47 -11.57 29.49
CA PRO A 121 7.30 -11.03 28.41
C PRO A 121 7.19 -11.82 27.09
N TRP A 122 6.77 -13.08 27.14
CA TRP A 122 6.51 -13.89 25.95
C TRP A 122 5.39 -13.33 25.07
N LEU A 123 4.41 -12.62 25.63
CA LEU A 123 3.35 -11.97 24.85
C LEU A 123 3.88 -10.79 24.03
N GLY A 124 4.77 -9.98 24.63
CA GLY A 124 5.46 -8.90 23.92
C GLY A 124 6.37 -9.42 22.81
N LEU A 125 7.14 -10.48 23.09
CA LEU A 125 8.00 -11.12 22.08
C LEU A 125 7.17 -11.74 20.94
N ALA A 126 6.09 -12.46 21.26
CA ALA A 126 5.19 -13.01 20.26
C ALA A 126 4.61 -11.92 19.36
N GLY A 127 4.08 -10.83 19.94
CA GLY A 127 3.58 -9.69 19.17
C GLY A 127 4.65 -9.06 18.27
N PHE A 128 5.87 -8.86 18.78
CA PHE A 128 6.98 -8.32 18.01
C PHE A 128 7.35 -9.21 16.82
N PHE A 129 7.57 -10.51 17.04
CA PHE A 129 7.94 -11.44 15.97
C PHE A 129 6.81 -11.64 14.96
N THR A 130 5.55 -11.73 15.40
CA THR A 130 4.41 -11.87 14.49
C THR A 130 4.28 -10.66 13.57
N VAL A 131 4.29 -9.44 14.12
CA VAL A 131 4.18 -8.21 13.30
C VAL A 131 5.41 -8.04 12.42
N GLY A 132 6.61 -8.23 12.97
CA GLY A 132 7.87 -8.11 12.24
C GLY A 132 7.94 -9.07 11.05
N LEU A 133 7.72 -10.37 11.29
CA LEU A 133 7.74 -11.38 10.23
C LEU A 133 6.63 -11.13 9.20
N MET A 134 5.42 -10.79 9.62
CA MET A 134 4.32 -10.51 8.71
C MET A 134 4.64 -9.35 7.77
N LEU A 135 5.15 -8.23 8.30
CA LEU A 135 5.52 -7.07 7.48
C LEU A 135 6.69 -7.39 6.55
N SER A 136 7.70 -8.13 7.03
CA SER A 136 8.83 -8.58 6.20
C SER A 136 8.36 -9.49 5.05
N LEU A 137 7.51 -10.47 5.34
CA LEU A 137 6.95 -11.36 4.32
C LEU A 137 6.11 -10.59 3.31
N LEU A 138 5.31 -9.63 3.76
CA LEU A 138 4.49 -8.81 2.87
C LEU A 138 5.37 -8.01 1.90
N ILE A 139 6.45 -7.40 2.39
CA ILE A 139 7.41 -6.69 1.54
C ILE A 139 8.06 -7.64 0.54
N PHE A 140 8.55 -8.80 0.98
CA PHE A 140 9.19 -9.77 0.08
C PHE A 140 8.24 -10.31 -0.98
N ILE A 141 7.00 -10.63 -0.60
CA ILE A 141 5.96 -11.05 -1.56
C ILE A 141 5.70 -9.90 -2.54
N GLY A 142 5.59 -8.67 -2.06
CA GLY A 142 5.38 -7.51 -2.90
C GLY A 142 6.52 -7.28 -3.89
N GLU A 143 7.77 -7.39 -3.45
CA GLU A 143 8.94 -7.29 -4.34
C GLU A 143 8.98 -8.45 -5.34
N ALA A 144 8.63 -9.67 -4.94
CA ALA A 144 8.53 -10.80 -5.86
C ALA A 144 7.44 -10.60 -6.92
N VAL A 145 6.28 -10.05 -6.53
CA VAL A 145 5.21 -9.67 -7.47
C VAL A 145 5.71 -8.58 -8.42
N ARG A 146 6.32 -7.52 -7.90
CA ARG A 146 6.91 -6.45 -8.71
C ARG A 146 7.93 -7.01 -9.72
N ASP A 147 8.79 -7.91 -9.27
CA ASP A 147 9.79 -8.57 -10.12
C ASP A 147 9.15 -9.40 -11.23
N ALA A 148 8.05 -10.10 -10.95
CA ALA A 148 7.31 -10.86 -11.96
C ALA A 148 6.65 -9.95 -13.01
N PHE A 149 6.30 -8.72 -12.64
CA PHE A 149 5.75 -7.71 -13.55
C PHE A 149 6.80 -6.78 -14.17
N ASP A 150 8.10 -6.93 -13.86
CA ASP A 150 9.16 -6.15 -14.51
C ASP A 150 9.48 -6.73 -15.90
N PRO A 151 9.11 -6.03 -16.99
CA PRO A 151 9.30 -6.52 -18.36
C PRO A 151 10.78 -6.59 -18.78
N ARG A 152 11.73 -6.07 -17.99
CA ARG A 152 13.16 -6.14 -18.31
C ARG A 152 13.75 -7.53 -18.05
N LYS A 153 13.09 -8.37 -17.23
CA LYS A 153 13.59 -9.72 -16.88
C LYS A 153 13.09 -10.83 -17.82
N THR A 154 12.11 -10.56 -18.68
CA THR A 154 11.53 -11.55 -19.61
C THR A 154 12.23 -11.64 -20.96
N PHE A 155 13.25 -10.82 -21.24
CA PHE A 155 14.04 -10.84 -22.48
C PHE A 155 15.52 -11.21 -22.23
N GLY A 156 15.74 -12.28 -21.45
CA GLY A 156 17.05 -12.92 -21.26
C GLY A 156 17.12 -14.25 -21.98
#